data_AF-A0A819M4A1-F1
#
_entry.id   AF-A0A819M4A1-F1
#
_cell.length_a   1.000
_cell.length_b   1.000
_cell.length_c   1.000
_cell.angle_alpha   90.00
_cell.angle_beta   90.00
_cell.angle_gamma   90.00
#
_symmetry.space_group_name_H-M   'P 1'
#
loop_
_entity.id
_entity.type
_entity.pdbx_description
1 polymer ?
#
loop_
_entity_poly.entity_id
_entity_poly.type
_entity_poly.pdbx_seq_one_letter_code
_entity_poly.pdbx_strand_id
1 'polypeptide(L)'
;GNYNAQGGWYKTILTNQSTITTVLKNLSLLYQRQGKYEAADTLEKCAAKARKDPQAIVQVLDIIKQTNLTTQQQQPSPSCLS
;
A
#
# COMPACT_ATOMS: atom_id res chain seq x y z
N GLY A 1 2.90 3.01 35.85
CA GLY A 1 2.77 3.96 34.74
C GLY A 1 2.78 3.19 33.45
N ASN A 2 1.69 3.25 32.71
CA ASN A 2 1.34 2.39 31.57
C ASN A 2 1.77 3.09 30.26
N TYR A 3 3.04 3.03 29.89
CA TYR A 3 3.62 3.84 28.79
C TYR A 3 4.30 3.02 27.68
N ASN A 4 3.96 1.74 27.55
CA ASN A 4 4.78 0.81 26.75
C ASN A 4 4.02 -0.04 25.73
N ALA A 5 2.69 -0.08 25.75
CA ALA A 5 1.92 -0.81 24.74
C ALA A 5 1.75 -0.04 23.42
N GLN A 6 1.62 1.30 23.47
CA GLN A 6 1.41 2.14 22.29
C GLN A 6 2.70 2.65 21.63
N GLY A 7 3.87 2.52 22.29
CA GLY A 7 5.15 2.94 21.70
C GLY A 7 5.75 1.94 20.71
N GLY A 8 5.36 0.66 20.80
CA GLY A 8 5.95 -0.42 19.99
C GLY A 8 5.54 -0.37 18.53
N TRP A 9 4.24 -0.18 18.25
CA TRP A 9 3.74 -0.15 16.87
C TRP A 9 4.32 1.03 16.09
N TYR A 10 4.43 2.21 16.71
CA TYR A 10 5.06 3.39 16.10
C TYR A 10 6.52 3.11 15.70
N LYS A 11 7.29 2.46 16.57
CA LYS A 11 8.70 2.11 16.30
C LYS A 11 8.82 1.06 15.19
N THR A 12 7.90 0.11 15.12
CA THR A 12 7.80 -0.87 14.03
C THR A 12 7.47 -0.18 12.71
N ILE A 13 6.57 0.79 12.71
CA ILE A 13 6.16 1.54 11.52
C ILE A 13 7.32 2.39 10.98
N LEU A 14 8.07 3.05 11.87
CA LEU A 14 9.31 3.74 11.53
C LEU A 14 10.34 2.81 10.90
N THR A 15 10.61 1.67 11.55
CA THR A 15 11.59 0.68 11.09
C THR A 15 11.22 0.10 9.72
N ASN A 16 9.92 -0.07 9.44
CA ASN A 16 9.42 -0.64 8.19
C ASN A 16 9.02 0.40 7.14
N GLN A 17 9.29 1.69 7.35
CA GLN A 17 8.88 2.77 6.46
C GLN A 17 9.42 2.59 5.03
N SER A 18 10.65 2.12 4.86
CA SER A 18 11.28 1.84 3.57
C SER A 18 10.59 0.67 2.84
N THR A 19 10.29 -0.41 3.56
CA THR A 19 9.55 -1.57 3.06
C THR A 19 8.17 -1.17 2.58
N ILE A 20 7.43 -0.41 3.39
CA ILE A 20 6.07 0.04 3.10
C ILE A 20 6.06 0.98 1.89
N THR A 21 7.02 1.90 1.81
CA THR A 21 7.18 2.79 0.65
C THR A 21 7.44 1.99 -0.64
N THR A 22 8.26 0.93 -0.55
CA THR A 22 8.57 0.05 -1.69
C THR A 22 7.35 -0.73 -2.14
N VAL A 23 6.60 -1.32 -1.20
CA VAL A 23 5.35 -2.03 -1.48
C VAL A 23 4.35 -1.10 -2.18
N LEU A 24 4.22 0.15 -1.73
CA LEU A 24 3.33 1.12 -2.34
C LEU A 24 3.70 1.50 -3.77
N LYS A 25 4.99 1.67 -4.05
CA LYS A 25 5.48 1.92 -5.41
C LYS A 25 5.27 0.72 -6.33
N ASN A 26 5.48 -0.48 -5.82
CA ASN A 26 5.23 -1.71 -6.58
C ASN A 26 3.73 -1.88 -6.88
N LEU A 27 2.87 -1.54 -5.92
CA LEU A 27 1.42 -1.49 -6.10
C LEU A 27 1.02 -0.42 -7.11
N SER A 28 1.52 0.82 -7.01
CA SER A 28 1.17 1.86 -7.99
C SER A 28 1.57 1.46 -9.41
N LEU A 29 2.74 0.84 -9.59
CA LEU A 29 3.16 0.30 -10.88
C LEU A 29 2.24 -0.82 -11.38
N LEU A 30 1.85 -1.75 -10.50
CA LEU A 30 0.91 -2.82 -10.84
C LEU A 30 -0.45 -2.25 -11.29
N TYR A 31 -0.95 -1.22 -10.61
CA TYR A 31 -2.23 -0.59 -10.93
C TYR A 31 -2.19 0.18 -12.24
N GLN A 32 -1.08 0.87 -12.55
CA GLN A 32 -0.87 1.46 -13.88
C GLN A 32 -0.93 0.39 -14.97
N ARG A 33 -0.32 -0.78 -14.74
CA ARG A 33 -0.35 -1.89 -15.71
C ARG A 33 -1.74 -2.52 -15.87
N GLN A 34 -2.61 -2.41 -14.87
CA GLN A 34 -4.03 -2.82 -14.96
C GLN A 34 -4.94 -1.74 -15.56
N GLY A 35 -4.41 -0.56 -15.93
CA GLY A 35 -5.21 0.58 -16.40
C GLY A 35 -5.96 1.32 -15.29
N LYS A 36 -5.69 1.02 -14.01
CA LYS A 36 -6.33 1.65 -12.83
C LYS A 36 -5.49 2.84 -12.33
N TYR A 37 -5.39 3.87 -13.16
CA TYR A 37 -4.52 5.03 -12.90
C TYR A 37 -4.91 5.83 -11.65
N GLU A 38 -6.20 5.96 -11.34
CA GLU A 38 -6.69 6.71 -10.15
C GLU A 38 -6.19 6.09 -8.83
N ALA A 39 -6.26 4.76 -8.73
CA ALA A 39 -5.76 4.05 -7.57
C ALA A 39 -4.23 4.05 -7.53
N ALA A 40 -3.55 3.98 -8.68
CA ALA A 40 -2.09 4.12 -8.74
C ALA A 40 -1.61 5.49 -8.24
N ASP A 41 -2.23 6.58 -8.69
CA ASP A 41 -1.90 7.95 -8.28
C ASP A 41 -2.16 8.16 -6.77
N THR A 42 -3.25 7.58 -6.26
CA THR A 42 -3.55 7.57 -4.83
C THR A 42 -2.46 6.84 -4.03
N LEU A 43 -2.01 5.67 -4.49
CA LEU A 43 -0.94 4.89 -3.88
C LEU A 43 0.41 5.63 -3.91
N GLU A 44 0.71 6.37 -4.98
CA GLU A 44 1.94 7.15 -5.11
C GLU A 44 1.96 8.35 -4.15
N LYS A 45 0.83 9.08 -4.06
CA LYS A 45 0.64 10.16 -3.07
C LYS A 45 0.75 9.63 -1.63
N CYS A 46 0.22 8.43 -1.38
CA CYS A 46 0.34 7.72 -0.13
C CYS A 46 1.79 7.35 0.19
N ALA A 47 2.56 6.83 -0.77
CA ALA A 47 3.98 6.53 -0.60
C ALA A 47 4.82 7.79 -0.29
N ALA A 48 4.50 8.91 -0.94
CA ALA A 48 5.14 10.18 -0.68
C ALA A 48 4.85 10.72 0.73
N LYS A 49 3.61 10.58 1.20
CA LYS A 49 3.22 10.91 2.58
C LYS A 49 3.85 9.98 3.60
N ALA A 50 3.82 8.66 3.37
CA ALA A 50 4.43 7.66 4.26
C ALA A 50 5.93 7.88 4.48
N ARG A 51 6.66 8.45 3.51
CA ARG A 51 8.06 8.88 3.68
C ARG A 51 8.24 10.11 4.55
N LYS A 52 7.28 11.04 4.55
CA LYS A 52 7.36 12.29 5.31
C LYS A 52 6.79 12.14 6.72
N ASP A 53 5.77 11.30 6.85
CA ASP A 53 5.05 11.07 8.09
C ASP A 53 4.76 9.57 8.27
N PRO A 54 5.37 8.92 9.27
CA PRO A 54 5.11 7.53 9.61
C PRO A 54 3.67 7.29 10.05
N GLN A 55 2.94 8.28 10.57
CA GLN A 55 1.53 8.12 10.92
C GLN A 55 0.65 7.94 9.68
N ALA A 56 1.06 8.51 8.54
CA ALA A 56 0.37 8.30 7.28
C ALA A 56 0.38 6.82 6.87
N ILE A 57 1.38 6.03 7.29
CA ILE A 57 1.43 4.60 7.01
C ILE A 57 0.17 3.86 7.49
N VAL A 58 -0.40 4.25 8.64
CA VAL A 58 -1.63 3.63 9.15
C VAL A 58 -2.80 3.85 8.20
N GLN A 59 -2.95 5.07 7.68
CA GLN A 59 -3.97 5.40 6.68
C GLN A 59 -3.73 4.65 5.37
N VAL A 60 -2.46 4.52 4.98
CA VAL A 60 -2.09 3.84 3.75
C VAL A 60 -2.33 2.33 3.82
N LEU A 61 -2.09 1.70 4.97
CA LEU A 61 -2.41 0.29 5.19
C LEU A 61 -3.92 0.03 5.06
N ASP A 62 -4.75 0.97 5.51
CA ASP A 62 -6.21 0.86 5.35
C ASP A 62 -6.62 0.95 3.86
N ILE A 63 -6.02 1.88 3.11
CA ILE A 63 -6.23 1.99 1.66
C ILE A 63 -5.82 0.69 0.95
N ILE A 64 -4.63 0.14 1.25
CA ILE A 64 -4.16 -1.12 0.65
C ILE A 64 -5.13 -2.27 0.94
N LYS A 65 -5.70 -2.32 2.15
CA LYS A 65 -6.64 -3.35 2.56
C LYS A 65 -7.95 -3.27 1.80
N GLN A 66 -8.46 -2.06 1.56
CA GLN A 66 -9.64 -1.82 0.74
C GLN A 66 -9.38 -2.10 -0.74
N THR A 67 -8.20 -1.75 -1.26
CA THR A 67 -7.89 -1.90 -2.68
C THR A 67 -7.51 -3.34 -3.08
N ASN A 68 -6.98 -4.16 -2.17
CA ASN A 68 -6.69 -5.58 -2.42
C ASN A 68 -7.95 -6.43 -2.68
N LEU A 69 -9.10 -6.03 -2.14
CA LEU A 69 -10.40 -6.64 -2.45
C LEU A 69 -10.80 -6.47 -3.92
N THR A 70 -10.27 -5.43 -4.60
CA THR A 70 -10.58 -5.11 -6.00
C THR A 70 -9.57 -5.64 -7.02
N THR A 71 -8.41 -6.15 -6.58
CA THR A 71 -7.37 -6.72 -7.45
C THR A 71 -7.33 -8.25 -7.48
N GLN A 72 -7.93 -8.95 -6.51
CA GLN A 72 -8.05 -10.41 -6.57
C GLN A 72 -9.09 -10.94 -7.58
N GLN A 73 -9.84 -10.08 -8.26
CA GLN A 73 -10.83 -10.50 -9.28
C GLN A 73 -10.37 -10.40 -10.74
N GLN A 74 -9.13 -10.00 -11.03
CA GLN A 74 -8.65 -10.05 -12.41
C GLN A 74 -7.31 -10.78 -12.50
N GLN A 75 -7.36 -12.10 -12.32
CA GLN A 75 -6.51 -12.94 -13.16
C GLN A 75 -7.02 -12.76 -14.60
N PRO A 76 -6.18 -12.36 -15.57
CA PRO A 76 -6.54 -12.59 -16.95
C PRO A 76 -6.69 -14.10 -17.09
N SER A 77 -7.91 -14.55 -17.40
CA SER A 77 -8.13 -15.90 -17.90
C SER A 77 -7.08 -16.16 -18.99
N PRO A 78 -6.36 -17.30 -18.98
CA PRO A 78 -5.66 -17.74 -20.18
C PRO A 78 -6.73 -18.17 -21.19
N SER A 79 -7.44 -17.21 -21.78
CA SER A 79 -8.26 -17.44 -22.95
C SER A 79 -7.32 -17.42 -24.15
N CYS A 80 -6.80 -18.59 -24.50
CA CYS A 80 -6.21 -19.00 -25.78
C CYS A 80 -5.72 -20.46 -25.55
N LEU A 81 -6.29 -21.50 -26.15
CA LEU A 81 -6.41 -21.75 -27.59
C LEU A 81 -7.69 -22.55 -27.91
N SER A 82 -8.35 -22.13 -29.00
CA SER A 82 -9.28 -22.95 -29.78
C SER A 82 -8.55 -24.08 -30.50
#